data_AF-A0A261Q7A7-F1
#
_entry.id   AF-A0A261Q7A7-F1
#
_cell.length_a   1.000
_cell.length_b   1.000
_cell.length_c   1.000
_cell.angle_alpha   90.00
_cell.angle_beta   90.00
_cell.angle_gamma   90.00
#
_symmetry.space_group_name_H-M   'P 1'
#
loop_
_entity.id
_entity.type
_entity.pdbx_description
1 polymer ?
#
loop_
_entity_poly.entity_id
_entity_poly.type
_entity_poly.pdbx_seq_one_letter_code
_entity_poly.pdbx_strand_id
1 'polypeptide(L)'
;MEDLASHYAHIKGWGIDADPKNEPTYPMKNYTGDDHRRLNYEKPPQQPVNVEVLHSNERPGITAVFGTSSPPSGLSGAIRRYAFKFSESEYGHWLPLLFADRVNVVEGIIDDLKRGHIPNILAEKGWNAEWKYNRKGLITKLAVGALVTATAVALLCRSNSNEDED
;
A
#
# COMPACT_ATOMS: atom_id res chain seq x y z
N MET A 1 -5.09 -43.59 10.88
CA MET A 1 -3.85 -43.07 10.27
C MET A 1 -3.01 -44.18 9.64
N GLU A 2 -2.99 -45.40 10.19
CA GLU A 2 -2.24 -46.54 9.65
C GLU A 2 -2.59 -46.90 8.19
N ASP A 3 -3.87 -46.78 7.81
CA ASP A 3 -4.34 -47.08 6.46
C ASP A 3 -3.82 -46.08 5.39
N LEU A 4 -3.68 -44.80 5.76
CA LEU A 4 -3.10 -43.76 4.88
C LEU A 4 -1.59 -43.95 4.70
N ALA A 5 -0.88 -44.37 5.74
CA ALA A 5 0.57 -44.59 5.67
C ALA A 5 0.93 -45.68 4.65
N SER A 6 0.11 -46.74 4.53
CA SER A 6 0.30 -47.80 3.53
C SER A 6 0.13 -47.29 2.09
N HIS A 7 -0.87 -46.43 1.84
CA HIS A 7 -1.16 -45.89 0.51
C HIS A 7 -0.04 -44.99 -0.04
N TYR A 8 0.72 -44.32 0.83
CA TYR A 8 1.78 -43.39 0.45
C TYR A 8 3.20 -43.90 0.75
N ALA A 9 3.37 -45.21 1.00
CA ALA A 9 4.66 -45.82 1.33
C ALA A 9 5.76 -45.63 0.24
N HIS A 10 5.36 -45.33 -1.00
CA HIS A 10 6.26 -45.02 -2.11
C HIS A 10 6.94 -43.63 -1.98
N ILE A 11 6.37 -42.72 -1.18
CA ILE A 11 6.94 -41.40 -0.91
C ILE A 11 7.91 -41.55 0.27
N LYS A 12 9.20 -41.48 -0.01
CA LYS A 12 10.25 -41.55 1.02
C LYS A 12 10.07 -40.39 2.01
N GLY A 13 9.80 -40.71 3.28
CA GLY A 13 9.58 -39.72 4.35
C GLY A 13 8.13 -39.28 4.53
N TRP A 14 7.16 -39.94 3.90
CA TRP A 14 5.74 -39.66 4.14
C TRP A 14 5.37 -39.83 5.61
N GLY A 15 4.73 -38.81 6.19
CA GLY A 15 4.28 -38.82 7.58
C GLY A 15 5.39 -38.65 8.63
N ILE A 16 6.62 -38.29 8.24
CA ILE A 16 7.72 -38.08 9.20
C ILE A 16 7.46 -36.90 10.16
N ASP A 17 6.73 -35.89 9.69
CA ASP A 17 6.28 -34.73 10.48
C ASP A 17 4.91 -34.95 11.15
N ALA A 18 4.30 -36.13 10.98
CA ALA A 18 2.98 -36.43 11.54
C ALA A 18 3.04 -36.95 12.98
N ASP A 19 4.22 -37.31 13.49
CA ASP A 19 4.39 -37.68 14.90
C ASP A 19 4.30 -36.43 15.78
N PRO A 20 3.29 -36.31 16.65
CA PRO A 20 3.15 -35.17 17.56
C PRO A 20 4.31 -35.03 18.56
N LYS A 21 5.11 -36.09 18.72
CA LYS A 21 6.30 -36.10 19.60
C LYS A 21 7.59 -35.71 18.87
N ASN A 22 7.58 -35.67 17.54
CA ASN A 22 8.73 -35.31 16.72
C ASN A 22 8.80 -33.78 16.52
N GLU A 23 8.84 -33.03 17.63
CA GLU A 23 9.03 -31.58 17.59
C GLU A 23 10.48 -31.20 17.95
N PRO A 24 11.15 -30.36 17.15
CA PRO A 24 12.53 -29.93 17.41
C PRO A 24 12.69 -29.13 18.70
N THR A 25 11.58 -28.71 19.32
CA THR A 25 11.56 -27.93 20.57
C THR A 25 11.20 -28.74 21.81
N TYR A 26 10.97 -30.06 21.67
CA TYR A 26 10.82 -30.96 22.81
C TYR A 26 12.18 -31.21 23.49
N PRO A 27 12.30 -31.18 24.83
CA PRO A 27 11.27 -31.01 25.86
C PRO A 27 11.13 -29.57 26.39
N MET A 28 11.79 -28.58 25.77
CA MET A 28 11.84 -27.20 26.28
C MET A 28 10.49 -26.47 26.21
N LYS A 29 9.64 -26.84 25.25
CA LYS A 29 8.31 -26.25 25.06
C LYS A 29 7.22 -27.07 25.76
N ASN A 30 6.41 -26.40 26.57
CA ASN A 30 5.19 -26.99 27.14
C ASN A 30 4.16 -27.20 26.02
N TYR A 31 3.93 -28.45 25.65
CA TYR A 31 2.98 -28.82 24.59
C TYR A 31 1.53 -28.64 25.06
N THR A 32 0.77 -27.76 24.39
CA THR A 32 -0.64 -27.48 24.69
C THR A 32 -1.64 -28.20 23.78
N GLY A 33 -1.17 -29.06 22.85
CA GLY A 33 -2.03 -29.78 21.90
C GLY A 33 -2.53 -28.96 20.72
N ASP A 34 -2.37 -27.64 20.76
CA ASP A 34 -2.85 -26.71 19.73
C ASP A 34 -1.85 -26.55 18.56
N ASP A 35 -0.59 -26.96 18.78
CA ASP A 35 0.49 -26.86 17.79
C ASP A 35 0.22 -27.65 16.50
N HIS A 36 -0.54 -28.74 16.58
CA HIS A 36 -0.95 -29.56 15.42
C HIS A 36 -2.32 -29.17 14.87
N ARG A 37 -3.04 -28.24 15.54
CA ARG A 37 -4.35 -27.73 15.11
C ARG A 37 -4.26 -26.35 14.45
N ARG A 38 -3.06 -25.80 14.26
CA ARG A 38 -2.81 -24.48 13.64
C ARG A 38 -3.49 -24.24 12.29
N LEU A 39 -3.74 -25.31 11.53
CA LEU A 39 -4.42 -25.23 10.23
C LEU A 39 -5.95 -25.30 10.34
N ASN A 40 -6.48 -25.83 11.44
CA ASN A 40 -7.89 -26.06 11.69
C ASN A 40 -8.38 -25.14 12.81
N TYR A 41 -8.39 -23.83 12.54
CA TYR A 41 -8.95 -22.82 13.42
C TYR A 41 -10.20 -22.18 12.81
N GLU A 42 -11.10 -21.71 13.66
CA GLU A 42 -12.25 -20.92 13.21
C GLU A 42 -11.76 -19.55 12.74
N LYS A 43 -11.99 -19.23 11.46
CA LYS A 43 -11.59 -17.93 10.90
C LYS A 43 -12.34 -16.81 11.62
N PRO A 44 -11.67 -15.69 11.95
CA PRO A 44 -12.37 -14.55 12.54
C PRO A 44 -13.44 -14.02 11.58
N PRO A 45 -14.55 -13.46 12.12
CA PRO A 45 -15.57 -12.86 11.29
C PRO A 45 -14.99 -11.72 10.46
N GLN A 46 -15.44 -11.64 9.20
CA GLN A 46 -15.03 -10.59 8.28
C GLN A 46 -15.62 -9.24 8.73
N GLN A 47 -14.81 -8.19 8.80
CA GLN A 47 -15.35 -6.86 9.04
C GLN A 47 -16.21 -6.36 7.86
N PRO A 48 -17.25 -5.53 8.10
CA PRO A 48 -18.12 -5.04 7.04
C PRO A 48 -17.38 -4.15 6.04
N VAL A 49 -17.60 -4.39 4.74
CA VAL A 49 -16.96 -3.63 3.65
C VAL A 49 -17.89 -2.49 3.21
N ASN A 50 -17.70 -1.32 3.82
CA ASN A 50 -18.51 -0.11 3.54
C ASN A 50 -17.83 0.87 2.56
N VAL A 51 -16.57 0.62 2.21
CA VAL A 51 -15.75 1.46 1.35
C VAL A 51 -15.01 0.59 0.33
N GLU A 52 -14.52 1.20 -0.74
CA GLU A 52 -13.64 0.50 -1.68
C GLU A 52 -12.33 0.11 -0.98
N VAL A 53 -11.99 -1.18 -1.03
CA VAL A 53 -10.76 -1.73 -0.44
C VAL A 53 -9.94 -2.34 -1.57
N LEU A 54 -8.77 -1.77 -1.82
CA LEU A 54 -7.80 -2.32 -2.76
C LEU A 54 -6.93 -3.33 -2.01
N HIS A 55 -6.80 -4.53 -2.55
CA HIS A 55 -6.02 -5.62 -1.96
C HIS A 55 -5.11 -6.26 -3.00
N SER A 56 -4.16 -7.03 -2.52
CA SER A 56 -3.23 -7.82 -3.34
C SER A 56 -3.96 -8.65 -4.40
N ASN A 57 -3.46 -8.63 -5.63
CA ASN A 57 -3.90 -9.53 -6.70
C ASN A 57 -3.40 -10.98 -6.50
N GLU A 58 -2.37 -11.18 -5.67
CA GLU A 58 -1.78 -12.49 -5.38
C GLU A 58 -2.57 -13.27 -4.32
N ARG A 59 -3.27 -12.54 -3.45
CA ARG A 59 -4.07 -13.14 -2.37
C ARG A 59 -5.56 -13.04 -2.68
N PRO A 60 -6.27 -14.17 -2.85
CA PRO A 60 -7.70 -14.13 -3.07
C PRO A 60 -8.43 -13.66 -1.80
N GLY A 61 -9.24 -12.62 -1.96
CA GLY A 61 -10.10 -12.10 -0.91
C GLY A 61 -9.47 -11.03 -0.02
N ILE A 62 -10.31 -10.41 0.79
CA ILE A 62 -9.94 -9.30 1.67
C ILE A 62 -9.54 -9.89 3.04
N THR A 63 -8.58 -9.26 3.70
CA THR A 63 -8.21 -9.59 5.08
C THR A 63 -9.41 -9.39 6.03
N ALA A 64 -9.50 -10.18 7.10
CA ALA A 64 -10.59 -10.06 8.08
C ALA A 64 -10.74 -8.65 8.65
N VAL A 65 -9.61 -7.94 8.79
CA VAL A 65 -9.52 -6.52 9.14
C VAL A 65 -8.62 -5.81 8.12
N PHE A 66 -9.04 -4.63 7.69
CA PHE A 66 -8.40 -3.72 6.72
C PHE A 66 -8.63 -2.26 7.14
N GLY A 67 -7.75 -1.36 6.67
CA GLY A 67 -7.86 0.06 6.97
C GLY A 67 -8.97 0.75 6.17
N THR A 68 -9.73 1.64 6.81
CA THR A 68 -10.86 2.38 6.19
C THR A 68 -10.69 3.90 6.25
N SER A 69 -9.63 4.41 6.87
CA SER A 69 -9.46 5.85 7.15
C SER A 69 -9.31 6.72 5.90
N SER A 70 -8.74 6.17 4.83
CA SER A 70 -8.44 6.90 3.60
C SER A 70 -8.87 6.07 2.39
N PRO A 71 -10.18 6.01 2.08
CA PRO A 71 -10.66 5.26 0.92
C PRO A 71 -10.12 5.89 -0.38
N PRO A 72 -9.90 5.10 -1.44
CA PRO A 72 -9.46 5.63 -2.73
C PRO A 72 -10.48 6.63 -3.32
N SER A 73 -10.09 7.89 -3.43
CA SER A 73 -10.91 8.96 -4.00
C SER A 73 -10.14 9.82 -5.00
N GLY A 74 -10.85 10.48 -5.91
CA GLY A 74 -10.23 11.41 -6.86
C GLY A 74 -9.24 10.76 -7.83
N LEU A 75 -8.29 11.59 -8.29
CA LEU A 75 -7.19 11.18 -9.17
C LEU A 75 -6.19 10.30 -8.42
N SER A 76 -5.88 10.61 -7.15
CA SER A 76 -4.98 9.73 -6.37
C SER A 76 -5.57 8.33 -6.20
N GLY A 77 -6.88 8.20 -6.01
CA GLY A 77 -7.60 6.93 -6.00
C GLY A 77 -7.53 6.19 -7.33
N ALA A 78 -7.64 6.90 -8.46
CA ALA A 78 -7.47 6.29 -9.79
C ALA A 78 -6.06 5.73 -10.00
N ILE A 79 -5.03 6.44 -9.54
CA ILE A 79 -3.63 5.98 -9.60
C ILE A 79 -3.46 4.74 -8.71
N ARG A 80 -4.05 4.72 -7.51
CA ARG A 80 -4.04 3.52 -6.65
C ARG A 80 -4.73 2.34 -7.34
N ARG A 81 -5.92 2.53 -7.91
CA ARG A 81 -6.61 1.47 -8.68
C ARG A 81 -5.76 0.92 -9.83
N TYR A 82 -4.97 1.77 -10.47
CA TYR A 82 -4.01 1.32 -11.49
C TYR A 82 -2.87 0.50 -10.90
N ALA A 83 -2.28 0.95 -9.79
CA ALA A 83 -1.18 0.25 -9.10
C ALA A 83 -1.55 -1.18 -8.68
N PHE A 84 -2.76 -1.39 -8.15
CA PHE A 84 -3.24 -2.69 -7.69
C PHE A 84 -3.55 -3.70 -8.81
N LYS A 85 -3.37 -3.33 -10.09
CA LYS A 85 -3.40 -4.28 -11.21
C LYS A 85 -2.10 -5.07 -11.34
N PHE A 86 -0.99 -4.54 -10.83
CA PHE A 86 0.34 -5.14 -10.89
C PHE A 86 0.63 -5.96 -9.63
N SER A 87 1.52 -6.96 -9.76
CA SER A 87 2.03 -7.76 -8.63
C SER A 87 2.81 -6.88 -7.65
N GLU A 88 2.77 -7.22 -6.37
CA GLU A 88 3.53 -6.52 -5.32
C GLU A 88 5.05 -6.65 -5.50
N SER A 89 5.52 -7.57 -6.34
CA SER A 89 6.94 -7.70 -6.69
C SER A 89 7.40 -6.67 -7.74
N GLU A 90 6.46 -6.01 -8.43
CA GLU A 90 6.75 -5.13 -9.55
C GLU A 90 6.80 -3.65 -9.15
N TYR A 91 7.68 -2.90 -9.82
CA TYR A 91 7.74 -1.45 -9.66
C TYR A 91 6.45 -0.74 -10.11
N GLY A 92 5.68 -1.36 -11.02
CA GLY A 92 4.37 -0.87 -11.46
C GLY A 92 3.35 -0.79 -10.33
N HIS A 93 3.54 -1.54 -9.24
CA HIS A 93 2.73 -1.43 -8.05
C HIS A 93 3.19 -0.26 -7.17
N TRP A 94 4.48 -0.20 -6.82
CA TRP A 94 4.97 0.71 -5.80
C TRP A 94 5.19 2.16 -6.26
N LEU A 95 5.72 2.37 -7.47
CA LEU A 95 6.01 3.71 -7.95
C LEU A 95 4.75 4.57 -8.11
N PRO A 96 3.64 4.05 -8.67
CA PRO A 96 2.41 4.82 -8.74
C PRO A 96 1.79 5.08 -7.36
N LEU A 97 1.92 4.18 -6.38
CA LEU A 97 1.44 4.42 -5.02
C LEU A 97 2.16 5.60 -4.36
N LEU A 98 3.49 5.65 -4.46
CA LEU A 98 4.28 6.78 -3.96
C LEU A 98 3.87 8.10 -4.63
N PHE A 99 3.58 8.06 -5.93
CA PHE A 99 3.08 9.22 -6.65
C PHE A 99 1.67 9.61 -6.22
N ALA A 100 0.77 8.64 -6.04
CA ALA A 100 -0.60 8.86 -5.58
C ALA A 100 -0.64 9.57 -4.23
N ASP A 101 0.29 9.28 -3.32
CA ASP A 101 0.38 9.97 -2.03
C ASP A 101 0.72 11.46 -2.19
N ARG A 102 1.57 11.81 -3.16
CA ARG A 102 1.87 13.23 -3.47
C ARG A 102 0.67 13.93 -4.10
N VAL A 103 -0.03 13.25 -5.00
CA VAL A 103 -1.26 13.77 -5.61
C VAL A 103 -2.34 14.00 -4.55
N ASN A 104 -2.54 13.05 -3.63
CA ASN A 104 -3.56 13.14 -2.59
C ASN A 104 -3.37 14.37 -1.67
N VAL A 105 -2.11 14.75 -1.37
CA VAL A 105 -1.84 15.97 -0.60
C VAL A 105 -2.30 17.22 -1.35
N VAL A 106 -2.07 17.28 -2.67
CA VAL A 106 -2.50 18.42 -3.49
C VAL A 106 -4.03 18.45 -3.60
N GLU A 107 -4.66 17.29 -3.80
CA GLU A 107 -6.13 17.17 -3.80
C GLU A 107 -6.73 17.66 -2.48
N GLY A 108 -6.18 17.25 -1.34
CA GLY A 108 -6.62 17.71 -0.02
C GLY A 108 -6.53 19.23 0.14
N ILE A 109 -5.42 19.84 -0.27
CA ILE A 109 -5.26 21.31 -0.22
C ILE A 109 -6.31 22.02 -1.10
N ILE A 110 -6.58 21.49 -2.29
CA ILE A 110 -7.59 22.04 -3.19
C ILE A 110 -8.99 21.92 -2.58
N ASP A 111 -9.30 20.77 -1.98
CA ASP A 111 -10.61 20.54 -1.35
C ASP A 111 -10.81 21.38 -0.09
N ASP A 112 -9.78 21.58 0.72
CA ASP A 112 -9.82 22.49 1.87
C ASP A 112 -10.08 23.93 1.41
N LEU A 113 -9.37 24.38 0.35
CA LEU A 113 -9.57 25.70 -0.22
C LEU A 113 -10.99 25.88 -0.77
N LYS A 114 -11.55 24.87 -1.45
CA LYS A 114 -12.94 24.87 -1.93
C LYS A 114 -13.95 24.96 -0.79
N ARG A 115 -13.65 24.38 0.37
CA ARG A 115 -14.48 24.44 1.58
C ARG A 115 -14.28 25.73 2.38
N GLY A 116 -13.43 26.64 1.90
CA GLY A 116 -13.15 27.93 2.55
C GLY A 116 -12.15 27.84 3.71
N HIS A 117 -11.49 26.69 3.90
CA HIS A 117 -10.42 26.54 4.88
C HIS A 117 -9.08 26.85 4.21
N ILE A 118 -8.40 27.89 4.70
CA ILE A 118 -7.04 28.21 4.27
C ILE A 118 -6.07 27.54 5.25
N PRO A 119 -5.39 26.44 4.86
CA PRO A 119 -4.43 25.78 5.74
C PRO A 119 -3.23 26.70 6.03
N ASN A 120 -2.69 26.63 7.25
CA ASN A 120 -1.51 27.41 7.64
C ASN A 120 -0.21 26.74 7.18
N ILE A 121 -0.06 26.59 5.85
CA ILE A 121 1.04 25.88 5.20
C ILE A 121 2.40 26.47 5.60
N LEU A 122 2.47 27.79 5.81
CA LEU A 122 3.71 28.49 6.15
C LEU A 122 4.25 28.10 7.53
N ALA A 123 3.36 27.97 8.52
CA ALA A 123 3.74 27.56 9.87
C ALA A 123 4.00 26.05 9.93
N GLU A 124 3.14 25.24 9.31
CA GLU A 124 3.21 23.77 9.35
C GLU A 124 4.41 23.20 8.59
N LYS A 125 4.78 23.79 7.44
CA LYS A 125 6.00 23.39 6.71
C LYS A 125 7.29 23.99 7.27
N GLY A 126 7.20 24.83 8.31
CA GLY A 126 8.37 25.43 8.95
C GLY A 126 9.13 26.43 8.06
N TRP A 127 8.48 27.03 7.06
CA TRP A 127 9.14 27.94 6.12
C TRP A 127 9.73 29.18 6.81
N ASN A 128 9.14 29.61 7.93
CA ASN A 128 9.71 30.68 8.74
C ASN A 128 11.10 30.32 9.30
N ALA A 129 11.29 29.07 9.73
CA ALA A 129 12.58 28.58 10.19
C ALA A 129 13.55 28.44 9.01
N GLU A 130 13.09 27.87 7.89
CA GLU A 130 13.93 27.69 6.71
C GLU A 130 14.35 29.05 6.10
N TRP A 131 13.48 30.06 6.13
CA TRP A 131 13.82 31.44 5.76
C TRP A 131 14.76 32.13 6.76
N LYS A 132 14.74 31.76 8.04
CA LYS A 132 15.65 32.35 9.03
C LYS A 132 17.05 31.72 8.96
N TYR A 133 17.13 30.41 8.79
CA TYR A 133 18.37 29.64 8.91
C TYR A 133 18.95 29.16 7.57
N ASN A 134 18.13 29.02 6.51
CA ASN A 134 18.57 28.48 5.21
C ASN A 134 17.84 29.13 4.00
N ARG A 135 17.95 30.47 3.86
CA ARG A 135 17.32 31.21 2.76
C ARG A 135 17.72 30.70 1.38
N LYS A 136 19.02 30.43 1.19
CA LYS A 136 19.53 29.95 -0.10
C LYS A 136 18.90 28.61 -0.48
N GLY A 137 18.84 27.66 0.45
CA GLY A 137 18.21 26.35 0.21
C GLY A 137 16.73 26.47 -0.14
N LEU A 138 15.98 27.32 0.58
CA LEU A 138 14.57 27.54 0.31
C LEU A 138 14.34 28.17 -1.07
N ILE A 139 15.09 29.23 -1.42
CA ILE A 139 14.95 29.89 -2.72
C ILE A 139 15.30 28.93 -3.86
N THR A 140 16.37 28.15 -3.72
CA THR A 140 16.74 27.14 -4.73
C THR A 140 15.63 26.09 -4.89
N LYS A 141 15.06 25.57 -3.80
CA LYS A 141 13.94 24.62 -3.86
C LYS A 141 12.72 25.21 -4.57
N LEU A 142 12.36 26.46 -4.26
CA LEU A 142 11.24 27.14 -4.90
C LEU A 142 11.51 27.36 -6.39
N ALA A 143 12.72 27.81 -6.75
CA ALA A 143 13.10 28.04 -8.15
C ALA A 143 13.07 26.74 -8.97
N VAL A 144 13.64 25.66 -8.44
CA VAL A 144 13.61 24.35 -9.09
C VAL A 144 12.19 23.82 -9.21
N GLY A 145 11.39 23.92 -8.14
CA GLY A 145 9.99 23.52 -8.15
C GLY A 145 9.16 24.29 -9.19
N ALA A 146 9.33 25.61 -9.27
CA ALA A 146 8.67 26.46 -10.26
C ALA A 146 9.10 26.10 -11.69
N LEU A 147 10.40 25.87 -11.92
CA LEU A 147 10.92 25.48 -13.24
C LEU A 147 10.35 24.14 -13.70
N VAL A 148 10.37 23.12 -12.85
CA VAL A 148 9.83 21.79 -13.18
C VAL A 148 8.34 21.88 -13.46
N THR A 149 7.59 22.60 -12.63
CA THR A 149 6.14 22.76 -12.80
C THR A 149 5.82 23.51 -14.10
N ALA A 150 6.50 24.63 -14.37
CA ALA A 150 6.30 25.39 -15.61
C ALA A 150 6.63 24.57 -16.86
N THR A 151 7.71 23.77 -16.80
CA THR A 151 8.10 22.89 -17.91
C THR A 151 7.07 21.80 -18.15
N ALA A 152 6.57 21.15 -17.08
CA ALA A 152 5.52 20.15 -17.18
C ALA A 152 4.22 20.73 -17.76
N VAL A 153 3.81 21.92 -17.30
CA VAL A 153 2.63 22.62 -17.83
C VAL A 153 2.83 22.99 -19.30
N ALA A 154 3.99 23.52 -19.69
CA ALA A 154 4.26 23.86 -21.08
C ALA A 154 4.22 22.63 -22.00
N LEU A 155 4.76 21.48 -21.55
CA LEU A 155 4.71 20.23 -22.31
C LEU A 155 3.26 19.72 -22.44
N LEU A 156 2.46 19.76 -21.38
CA LEU A 156 1.05 19.37 -21.43
C LEU A 156 0.23 20.29 -22.35
N CYS A 157 0.40 21.61 -22.25
CA CYS A 157 -0.28 22.56 -23.13
C CYS A 157 0.11 22.39 -24.60
N ARG A 158 1.37 22.05 -24.87
CA ARG A 158 1.85 21.78 -26.25
C ARG A 158 1.32 20.46 -26.80
N SER A 159 1.12 19.46 -25.95
CA SER A 159 0.51 18.19 -26.38
C SER A 159 -0.93 18.40 -26.84
N ASN A 160 -1.72 19.16 -26.07
CA ASN A 160 -3.12 19.43 -26.43
C ASN A 160 -3.24 20.23 -27.72
N SER A 161 -2.35 21.20 -27.99
CA SER A 161 -2.38 21.95 -29.25
C SER A 161 -2.08 21.10 -30.48
N ASN A 162 -1.33 19.99 -30.33
CA ASN A 162 -1.06 19.07 -31.42
C ASN A 162 -2.21 18.07 -31.66
N GLU A 163 -3.03 17.78 -30.65
CA GLU A 163 -4.23 16.94 -30.81
C GLU A 163 -5.39 17.70 -31.48
N ASP A 164 -5.38 19.03 -31.45
CA ASP A 164 -6.39 19.88 -32.10
C ASP A 164 -6.07 20.18 -33.59
N GLU A 165 -4.88 19.82 -34.09
CA GLU A 165 -4.44 20.02 -35.49
C GLU A 165 -4.54 18.76 -36.39
N ASP A 166 -4.90 17.60 -35.83
CA ASP A 166 -5.16 16.33 -36.55
C ASP A 166 -6.68 16.02 -36.66
#